data_AF-A0A1S8XV84-F1
#
_entry.id   AF-A0A1S8XV84-F1
#
_cell.length_a   1.000
_cell.length_b   1.000
_cell.length_c   1.000
_cell.angle_alpha   90.00
_cell.angle_beta   90.00
_cell.angle_gamma   90.00
#
_symmetry.space_group_name_H-M   'P 1'
#
loop_
_entity.id
_entity.type
_entity.pdbx_description
1 polymer ?
#
loop_
_entity_poly.entity_id
_entity_poly.type
_entity_poly.pdbx_seq_one_letter_code
_entity_poly.pdbx_strand_id
1 'polypeptide(L)'
;GVATTGSAQAAAGCQVTYAVASQWDGGFSATIRIKNLGDAVTGWRLGWTFTAGQAVIQSWGFTASPASGNVVATNVDYTASIPTNGAVEVGFNGSWNNSSNPAPTVFTLNGTACTGTTAPTTAP
;
A
#
# COMPACT_ATOMS: atom_id res chain seq x y z
N GLY A 1 -19.46 20.38 -26.53
CA GLY A 1 -18.22 20.31 -25.75
C GLY A 1 -18.41 19.33 -24.62
N VAL A 2 -17.47 18.41 -24.43
CA VAL A 2 -16.51 18.42 -23.32
C VAL A 2 -15.43 17.38 -23.63
N ALA A 3 -14.17 17.79 -23.42
CA ALA A 3 -12.98 17.01 -23.64
C ALA A 3 -12.74 16.02 -22.49
N THR A 4 -12.34 14.80 -22.86
CA THR A 4 -11.48 13.83 -22.17
C THR A 4 -11.16 14.08 -20.69
N THR A 5 -11.90 13.45 -19.78
CA THR A 5 -11.36 13.08 -18.46
C THR A 5 -10.77 11.69 -18.61
N GLY A 6 -9.44 11.62 -18.54
CA GLY A 6 -8.61 10.51 -18.97
C GLY A 6 -9.17 9.15 -18.59
N SER A 7 -9.05 8.21 -19.51
CA SER A 7 -8.81 6.83 -19.16
C SER A 7 -7.77 6.83 -18.05
N ALA A 8 -8.21 6.64 -16.80
CA ALA A 8 -7.34 6.12 -15.77
C ALA A 8 -6.81 4.86 -16.41
N GLN A 9 -5.60 4.94 -16.97
CA GLN A 9 -4.97 3.78 -17.57
C GLN A 9 -5.02 2.75 -16.46
N ALA A 10 -5.79 1.70 -16.70
CA ALA A 10 -5.95 0.62 -15.77
C ALA A 10 -4.62 -0.14 -15.78
N ALA A 11 -3.62 0.48 -15.16
CA ALA A 11 -2.35 -0.14 -14.88
C ALA A 11 -2.67 -1.31 -13.97
N ALA A 12 -2.21 -2.47 -14.41
CA ALA A 12 -2.66 -3.76 -13.95
C ALA A 12 -2.63 -3.83 -12.42
N GLY A 13 -3.81 -4.15 -11.86
CA GLY A 13 -4.16 -3.86 -10.48
C GLY A 13 -3.18 -4.45 -9.48
N CYS A 14 -2.89 -3.70 -8.42
CA CYS A 14 -2.38 -4.29 -7.20
C CYS A 14 -3.56 -4.58 -6.26
N GLN A 15 -3.40 -5.60 -5.43
CA GLN A 15 -4.27 -5.85 -4.31
C GLN A 15 -3.44 -5.71 -3.04
N VAL A 16 -3.88 -4.84 -2.13
CA VAL A 16 -3.23 -4.63 -0.84
C VAL A 16 -4.14 -5.14 0.25
N THR A 17 -3.60 -5.99 1.12
CA THR A 17 -4.26 -6.42 2.34
C THR A 17 -3.53 -5.81 3.52
N TYR A 18 -4.23 -5.02 4.31
CA TYR A 18 -3.73 -4.43 5.54
C TYR A 18 -4.42 -5.10 6.72
N ALA A 19 -3.64 -5.64 7.66
CA ALA A 19 -4.16 -6.29 8.85
C ALA A 19 -3.41 -5.78 10.09
N VAL A 20 -4.16 -5.31 11.09
CA VAL A 20 -3.60 -5.05 12.43
C VAL A 20 -3.49 -6.39 13.14
N ALA A 21 -2.25 -6.89 13.29
CA ALA A 21 -1.97 -8.19 13.90
C ALA A 21 -2.16 -8.14 15.43
N SER A 22 -1.74 -7.03 16.05
CA SER A 22 -1.83 -6.80 17.50
C SER A 22 -1.99 -5.31 17.77
N GLN A 23 -2.72 -4.95 18.83
CA GLN A 23 -2.88 -3.56 19.27
C GLN A 23 -2.82 -3.50 20.81
N TRP A 24 -2.17 -2.47 21.33
CA TRP A 24 -2.01 -2.19 22.77
C TRP A 24 -2.12 -0.69 23.04
N ASP A 25 -1.93 -0.28 24.29
CA ASP A 25 -2.00 1.11 24.70
C ASP A 25 -0.90 1.95 24.00
N GLY A 26 -1.31 2.91 23.17
CA GLY A 26 -0.42 3.81 22.42
C GLY A 26 0.27 3.18 21.20
N GLY A 27 0.13 1.88 20.95
CA GLY A 27 0.81 1.21 19.83
C GLY A 27 0.03 0.07 19.17
N PHE A 28 0.46 -0.29 17.96
CA PHE A 28 -0.06 -1.44 17.23
C PHE A 28 1.00 -2.03 16.30
N SER A 29 0.79 -3.28 15.88
CA SER A 29 1.59 -3.96 14.87
C SER A 29 0.69 -4.30 13.69
N ALA A 30 1.13 -3.97 12.47
CA ALA A 30 0.37 -4.22 11.26
C ALA A 30 1.21 -4.91 10.19
N THR A 31 0.55 -5.79 9.44
CA THR A 31 1.09 -6.49 8.29
C THR A 31 0.43 -5.95 7.02
N ILE A 32 1.24 -5.72 6.00
CA ILE A 32 0.81 -5.28 4.68
C ILE A 32 1.25 -6.34 3.67
N ARG A 33 0.29 -6.93 2.98
CA ARG A 33 0.54 -7.84 1.87
C ARG A 33 0.21 -7.15 0.56
N ILE A 34 1.20 -7.02 -0.31
CA ILE A 34 1.06 -6.40 -1.64
C ILE A 34 1.10 -7.52 -2.66
N LYS A 35 -0.04 -7.77 -3.33
CA LYS A 35 -0.12 -8.70 -4.45
C LYS A 35 -0.11 -7.91 -5.76
N ASN A 36 0.83 -8.24 -6.64
CA ASN A 36 0.95 -7.65 -7.95
C ASN A 36 0.12 -8.46 -8.95
N LEU A 37 -0.90 -7.87 -9.57
CA LEU A 37 -1.68 -8.52 -10.64
C LEU A 37 -1.26 -8.02 -12.03
N GLY A 38 -0.21 -7.20 -12.11
CA GLY A 38 0.37 -6.66 -13.33
C GLY A 38 1.74 -7.18 -13.67
N ASP A 39 2.47 -6.42 -14.49
CA ASP A 39 3.86 -6.70 -14.84
C ASP A 39 4.76 -6.78 -13.60
N ALA A 40 5.79 -7.62 -13.66
CA ALA A 40 6.72 -7.78 -12.56
C ALA A 40 7.34 -6.44 -12.15
N VAL A 41 7.38 -6.18 -10.84
CA VAL A 41 7.88 -4.93 -10.26
C VAL A 41 9.22 -5.19 -9.60
N THR A 42 10.24 -4.42 -9.96
CA THR A 42 11.57 -4.42 -9.32
C THR A 42 11.79 -3.05 -8.68
N GLY A 43 11.34 -2.90 -7.45
CA GLY A 43 11.28 -1.63 -6.72
C GLY A 43 9.85 -1.10 -6.65
N TRP A 44 9.34 -0.93 -5.43
CA TRP A 44 7.96 -0.49 -5.20
C TRP A 44 7.87 0.59 -4.13
N ARG A 45 6.88 1.46 -4.33
CA ARG A 45 6.47 2.52 -3.42
C ARG A 45 4.99 2.37 -3.15
N LEU A 46 4.64 2.01 -1.92
CA LEU A 46 3.26 1.89 -1.48
C LEU A 46 2.84 3.16 -0.75
N GLY A 47 1.83 3.85 -1.27
CA GLY A 47 1.23 5.03 -0.64
C GLY A 47 -0.07 4.68 0.10
N TRP A 48 -0.27 5.24 1.29
CA TRP A 48 -1.57 5.27 1.98
C TRP A 48 -1.68 6.50 2.88
N THR A 49 -2.87 6.76 3.41
CA THR A 49 -3.11 7.86 4.34
C THR A 49 -3.61 7.34 5.68
N PHE A 50 -2.96 7.76 6.76
CA PHE A 50 -3.51 7.64 8.11
C PHE A 50 -4.44 8.81 8.41
N THR A 51 -5.63 8.52 8.94
CA THR A 51 -6.71 9.51 9.11
C THR A 51 -7.01 9.85 10.57
N ALA A 52 -6.47 9.08 11.53
CA ALA A 52 -6.77 9.25 12.96
C ALA A 52 -5.52 9.47 13.82
N GLY A 53 -4.48 10.10 13.27
CA GLY A 53 -3.26 10.44 14.01
C GLY A 53 -2.29 9.27 14.19
N GLN A 54 -2.42 8.20 13.40
CA GLN A 54 -1.48 7.09 13.43
C GLN A 54 -0.15 7.47 12.77
N ALA A 55 0.93 6.82 13.22
CA ALA A 55 2.25 6.97 12.62
C ALA A 55 3.01 5.64 12.61
N VAL A 56 3.89 5.46 11.61
CA VAL A 56 4.87 4.36 11.59
C VAL A 56 6.02 4.69 12.55
N ILE A 57 6.36 3.78 13.46
CA ILE A 57 7.51 3.94 14.39
C ILE A 57 8.70 3.11 13.90
N GLN A 58 8.46 1.84 13.56
CA GLN A 58 9.49 0.90 13.13
C GLN A 58 8.91 -0.01 12.05
N SER A 59 9.57 -0.12 10.91
CA SER A 59 9.15 -0.97 9.80
C SER A 59 10.17 -2.07 9.50
N TRP A 60 9.69 -3.16 8.91
CA TRP A 60 10.49 -4.23 8.33
C TRP A 60 10.00 -4.52 6.92
N GLY A 61 10.93 -4.61 5.98
CA GLY A 61 10.64 -4.81 4.57
C GLY A 61 10.37 -3.52 3.79
N PHE A 62 10.39 -2.36 4.45
CA PHE A 62 10.31 -1.04 3.80
C PHE A 62 10.83 0.07 4.72
N THR A 63 11.01 1.25 4.15
CA THR A 63 11.22 2.53 4.84
C THR A 63 10.00 3.43 4.61
N ALA A 64 9.51 4.13 5.64
CA ALA A 64 8.37 5.06 5.53
C ALA A 64 8.83 6.50 5.57
N SER A 65 8.38 7.32 4.63
CA SER A 65 8.57 8.78 4.67
C SER A 65 7.45 9.53 3.93
N PRO A 66 6.75 10.49 4.58
CA PRO A 66 6.72 10.73 6.01
C PRO A 66 6.13 9.53 6.78
N ALA A 67 6.29 9.50 8.11
CA ALA A 67 5.78 8.41 8.95
C ALA A 67 4.29 8.52 9.30
N SER A 68 3.66 9.67 9.09
CA SER A 68 2.24 9.93 9.40
C SER A 68 1.58 10.76 8.29
N GLY A 69 0.25 10.85 8.32
CA GLY A 69 -0.52 11.48 7.25
C GLY A 69 -0.42 10.66 5.97
N ASN A 70 0.12 11.24 4.88
CA ASN A 70 0.32 10.57 3.60
C ASN A 70 1.64 9.78 3.61
N VAL A 71 1.60 8.55 4.10
CA VAL A 71 2.78 7.70 4.23
C VAL A 71 3.15 7.11 2.87
N VAL A 72 4.45 7.15 2.55
CA VAL A 72 5.03 6.43 1.41
C VAL A 72 6.02 5.40 1.93
N ALA A 73 5.66 4.12 1.84
CA ALA A 73 6.57 3.00 2.08
C ALA A 73 7.37 2.69 0.82
N THR A 74 8.69 2.73 0.91
CA THR A 74 9.60 2.31 -0.16
C THR A 74 10.28 1.01 0.25
N ASN A 75 10.28 0.02 -0.64
CA ASN A 75 10.88 -1.29 -0.39
C ASN A 75 12.34 -1.19 0.09
N VAL A 76 12.81 -2.25 0.75
CA VAL A 76 14.24 -2.52 0.94
C VAL A 76 14.68 -3.61 -0.04
N ASP A 77 15.98 -3.91 -0.11
CA ASP A 77 16.53 -4.80 -1.16
C ASP A 77 15.86 -6.18 -1.20
N TYR A 78 15.67 -6.82 -0.03
CA TYR A 78 15.11 -8.17 0.03
C TYR A 78 13.60 -8.25 -0.27
N THR A 79 12.91 -7.10 -0.32
CA THR A 79 11.47 -7.02 -0.67
C THR A 79 11.23 -6.35 -2.02
N ALA A 80 12.28 -5.98 -2.75
CA ALA A 80 12.18 -5.14 -3.94
C ALA A 80 11.39 -5.79 -5.09
N SER A 81 11.51 -7.11 -5.25
CA SER A 81 10.94 -7.84 -6.38
C SER A 81 9.57 -8.40 -6.05
N ILE A 82 8.56 -8.07 -6.85
CA ILE A 82 7.23 -8.67 -6.82
C ILE A 82 6.92 -9.15 -8.25
N PRO A 83 7.04 -10.47 -8.54
CA PRO A 83 6.73 -10.97 -9.87
C PRO A 83 5.24 -10.79 -10.19
N THR A 84 4.88 -10.90 -11.46
CA THR A 84 3.48 -10.94 -11.89
C THR A 84 2.74 -12.06 -11.16
N ASN A 85 1.55 -11.76 -10.62
CA ASN A 85 0.77 -12.62 -9.72
C ASN A 85 1.47 -13.01 -8.40
N GLY A 86 2.67 -12.49 -8.14
CA GLY A 86 3.39 -12.64 -6.89
C GLY A 86 2.87 -11.72 -5.80
N ALA A 87 3.36 -11.96 -4.59
CA ALA A 87 3.09 -11.08 -3.45
C ALA A 87 4.33 -10.92 -2.59
N VAL A 88 4.45 -9.76 -1.95
CA VAL A 88 5.38 -9.51 -0.87
C VAL A 88 4.60 -9.15 0.38
N GLU A 89 5.11 -9.57 1.53
CA GLU A 89 4.57 -9.21 2.82
C GLU A 89 5.61 -8.41 3.61
N VAL A 90 5.16 -7.31 4.17
CA VAL A 90 5.96 -6.40 4.99
C VAL A 90 5.16 -6.00 6.22
N GLY A 91 5.78 -5.37 7.20
CA GLY A 91 5.04 -4.92 8.37
C GLY A 91 5.72 -3.80 9.12
N PHE A 92 5.02 -3.30 10.13
CA PHE A 92 5.52 -2.24 10.98
C PHE A 92 4.84 -2.22 12.34
N ASN A 93 5.52 -1.64 13.31
CA ASN A 93 4.93 -1.15 14.55
C ASN A 93 4.62 0.33 14.39
N GLY A 94 3.41 0.73 14.75
CA GLY A 94 2.93 2.10 14.69
C GLY A 94 2.42 2.61 16.04
N SER A 95 2.28 3.92 16.16
CA SER A 95 1.58 4.59 17.27
C SER A 95 0.17 4.98 16.85
N TRP A 96 -0.72 5.05 17.83
CA TRP A 96 -2.07 5.59 17.68
C TRP A 96 -2.48 6.33 18.97
N ASN A 97 -3.57 7.08 18.92
CA ASN A 97 -3.96 8.02 19.99
C ASN A 97 -4.86 7.42 21.09
N ASN A 98 -4.95 6.09 21.18
CA ASN A 98 -5.84 5.35 22.09
C ASN A 98 -7.36 5.61 21.90
N SER A 99 -7.76 6.38 20.89
CA SER A 99 -9.17 6.70 20.61
C SER A 99 -9.69 6.00 19.35
N SER A 100 -8.94 6.06 18.24
CA SER A 100 -9.34 5.40 16.99
C SER A 100 -8.12 4.96 16.17
N ASN A 101 -8.18 3.73 15.63
CA ASN A 101 -7.15 3.18 14.76
C ASN A 101 -7.77 2.53 13.50
N PRO A 102 -8.37 3.33 12.59
CA PRO A 102 -8.95 2.80 11.36
C PRO A 102 -7.85 2.35 10.40
N ALA A 103 -8.05 1.18 9.79
CA ALA A 103 -7.19 0.71 8.70
C ALA A 103 -7.36 1.62 7.46
N PRO A 104 -6.28 1.94 6.74
CA PRO A 104 -6.39 2.63 5.46
C PRO A 104 -7.15 1.77 4.45
N THR A 105 -7.97 2.40 3.62
CA THR A 105 -8.80 1.72 2.60
C THR A 105 -8.33 1.98 1.18
N VAL A 106 -7.53 3.04 0.97
CA VAL A 106 -6.99 3.43 -0.33
C VAL A 106 -5.49 3.28 -0.29
N PHE A 107 -4.98 2.52 -1.26
CA PHE A 107 -3.55 2.28 -1.44
C PHE A 107 -3.16 2.59 -2.88
N THR A 108 -1.92 3.07 -3.05
CA THR A 108 -1.31 3.22 -4.37
C THR A 108 0.00 2.44 -4.43
N LEU A 109 0.27 1.76 -5.53
CA LEU A 109 1.55 1.12 -5.83
C LEU A 109 2.20 1.86 -6.99
N ASN A 110 3.37 2.46 -6.76
CA ASN A 110 4.10 3.26 -7.75
C ASN A 110 3.24 4.37 -8.38
N GLY A 111 2.29 4.92 -7.60
CA GLY A 111 1.35 5.96 -8.05
C GLY A 111 0.05 5.44 -8.66
N THR A 112 -0.06 4.14 -8.92
CA THR A 112 -1.28 3.49 -9.45
C THR A 112 -2.18 3.05 -8.31
N ALA A 113 -3.49 3.35 -8.38
CA ALA A 113 -4.45 2.91 -7.38
C ALA A 113 -4.58 1.38 -7.33
N CYS A 114 -4.47 0.80 -6.14
CA CYS A 114 -4.72 -0.62 -5.90
C CYS A 114 -6.21 -0.87 -5.72
N THR A 115 -6.90 -1.19 -6.82
CA THR A 115 -8.35 -1.46 -6.82
C THR A 115 -8.68 -2.95 -6.66
N GLY A 116 -7.67 -3.81 -6.51
CA GLY A 116 -7.87 -5.26 -6.38
C GLY A 116 -8.43 -5.95 -7.62
N THR A 117 -8.54 -5.25 -8.74
CA THR A 117 -9.12 -5.76 -9.99
C THR A 117 -8.12 -5.56 -11.12
N THR A 118 -7.84 -6.61 -11.88
CA THR A 118 -7.21 -6.49 -13.21
C THR A 118 -8.29 -6.01 -14.17
N ALA A 119 -8.14 -4.83 -14.78
CA ALA A 119 -9.03 -4.49 -15.88
C ALA A 119 -8.90 -5.54 -16.99
N PRO A 120 -10.00 -5.99 -17.60
CA PRO A 120 -9.92 -6.81 -18.80
C PRO A 120 -9.28 -5.96 -19.90
N THR A 121 -8.14 -6.41 -20.42
CA THR A 121 -7.55 -5.86 -21.64
C THR A 121 -8.53 -6.14 -22.77
N THR A 122 -9.29 -5.13 -23.22
CA THR A 122 -10.12 -5.26 -24.42
C THR A 122 -9.17 -5.38 -25.61
N ALA A 123 -9.07 -6.59 -26.16
CA ALA A 123 -8.39 -6.87 -27.43
C ALA A 123 -9.17 -6.22 -28.60
N PRO A 124 -8.48 -5.84 -29.71
CA PRO A 124 -9.06 -5.07 -30.82
C PRO A 124 -10.17 -5.77 -31.59
#